data_AF-A0A7I8DD13-F1
#
_entry.id   AF-A0A7I8DD13-F1
#
_cell.length_a   1.000
_cell.length_b   1.000
_cell.length_c   1.000
_cell.angle_alpha   90.00
_cell.angle_beta   90.00
_cell.angle_gamma   90.00
#
_symmetry.space_group_name_H-M   'P 1'
#
loop_
_entity.id
_entity.type
_entity.pdbx_description
1 polymer ?
#
loop_
_entity_poly.entity_id
_entity_poly.type
_entity_poly.pdbx_seq_one_letter_code
_entity_poly.pdbx_strand_id
1 'polypeptide(L)'
;MTLCVIDKLLDDPLDTSFDIEPFIHGSMKRKLPELELAIDGLLTPEQAGKIKVIKQHYEDLESRKTDLEAIILSLAESYAEEINLILTVPSFKNLFSAIAVVSQIGVNMGVFPTAKHLCSWAGLTPPNNESAGKKKSVRISIADCYIKPLWVQCATAVVKSEKHPEIRNRYLQLKRRGHKRAIIAIARMLLMAIYHILKNKVLYNPDLTRNPMFVQQTVKSRWNKRFYWHKLRVTELRRLQPNSHPP
;
A
#
# COMPACT_ATOMS: atom_id res chain seq x y z
N MET A 1 -23.02 4.38 3.74
CA MET A 1 -23.80 3.41 4.53
C MET A 1 -23.92 3.81 6.00
N THR A 2 -22.84 4.13 6.72
CA THR A 2 -22.92 4.65 8.10
C THR A 2 -23.62 6.00 8.24
N LEU A 3 -23.68 6.79 7.16
CA LEU A 3 -24.41 8.07 7.16
C LEU A 3 -25.92 7.91 7.06
N CYS A 4 -26.46 6.78 6.59
CA CYS A 4 -27.90 6.66 6.30
C CYS A 4 -28.78 6.76 7.56
N VAL A 5 -28.29 6.24 8.70
CA VAL A 5 -28.94 6.43 10.00
C VAL A 5 -28.87 7.89 10.44
N ILE A 6 -27.73 8.54 10.22
CA ILE A 6 -27.53 9.95 10.58
C ILE A 6 -28.41 10.86 9.72
N ASP A 7 -28.55 10.56 8.42
CA ASP A 7 -29.47 11.24 7.51
C ASP A 7 -30.89 11.20 8.07
N LYS A 8 -31.36 10.00 8.43
CA LYS A 8 -32.70 9.81 8.98
C LYS A 8 -32.93 10.57 10.30
N LEU A 9 -31.93 10.59 11.18
CA LEU A 9 -31.96 11.36 12.45
C LEU A 9 -31.93 12.88 12.24
N LEU A 10 -31.32 13.36 11.16
CA LEU A 10 -31.25 14.79 10.85
C LEU A 10 -32.50 15.29 10.12
N ASP A 11 -33.25 14.40 9.46
CA ASP A 11 -34.52 14.68 8.80
C ASP A 11 -35.65 14.89 9.82
N ASP A 12 -35.72 14.03 10.85
CA ASP A 12 -36.65 14.19 11.97
C ASP A 12 -35.95 13.92 13.32
N PRO A 13 -35.38 14.97 13.95
CA PRO A 13 -34.64 14.83 15.21
C PRO A 13 -35.46 14.38 16.41
N LEU A 14 -36.80 14.43 16.31
CA LEU A 14 -37.72 14.06 17.39
C LEU A 14 -38.28 12.64 17.21
N ASP A 15 -38.17 12.07 16.00
CA ASP A 15 -38.58 10.70 15.73
C ASP A 15 -37.43 9.73 16.02
N THR A 16 -37.44 9.15 17.23
CA THR A 16 -36.56 8.04 17.63
C THR A 16 -37.22 6.67 17.44
N SER A 17 -38.44 6.62 16.87
CA SER A 17 -39.27 5.41 16.80
C SER A 17 -39.12 4.58 15.52
N PHE A 18 -38.26 5.03 14.59
CA PHE A 18 -38.09 4.38 13.30
C PHE A 18 -37.22 3.12 13.40
N ASP A 19 -37.51 2.13 12.54
CA ASP A 19 -36.70 0.92 12.43
C ASP A 19 -35.33 1.26 11.80
N ILE A 20 -34.26 1.02 12.57
CA ILE A 20 -32.89 1.29 12.16
C ILE A 20 -32.28 0.14 11.35
N GLU A 21 -32.87 -1.07 11.39
CA GLU A 21 -32.32 -2.28 10.77
C GLU A 21 -32.05 -2.12 9.26
N PRO A 22 -32.92 -1.45 8.46
CA PRO A 22 -32.69 -1.24 7.03
C PRO A 22 -31.50 -0.34 6.71
N PHE A 23 -31.12 0.53 7.66
CA PHE A 23 -30.13 1.59 7.44
C PHE A 23 -28.73 1.21 7.93
N ILE A 24 -28.59 0.07 8.61
CA ILE A 24 -27.31 -0.40 9.15
C ILE A 24 -26.64 -1.42 8.23
N HIS A 25 -25.31 -1.40 8.19
CA HIS A 25 -24.52 -2.39 7.46
C HIS A 25 -24.75 -3.80 8.03
N GLY A 26 -24.79 -4.85 7.19
CA GLY A 26 -25.08 -6.22 7.63
C GLY A 26 -24.18 -6.75 8.76
N SER A 27 -22.92 -6.30 8.82
CA SER A 27 -22.00 -6.65 9.92
C SER A 27 -22.36 -6.03 11.28
N MET A 28 -23.15 -4.96 11.28
CA MET A 28 -23.59 -4.21 12.46
C MET A 28 -24.91 -4.74 13.04
N LYS A 29 -25.64 -5.61 12.34
CA LYS A 29 -26.90 -6.21 12.84
C LYS A 29 -26.76 -6.90 14.19
N ARG A 30 -25.58 -7.48 14.48
CA ARG A 30 -25.30 -8.08 15.80
C ARG A 30 -25.29 -7.07 16.96
N LYS A 31 -25.15 -5.78 16.65
CA LYS A 31 -25.13 -4.67 17.61
C LYS A 31 -26.41 -3.83 17.57
N LEU A 32 -27.45 -4.31 16.89
CA LEU A 32 -28.72 -3.59 16.76
C LEU A 32 -29.25 -3.10 18.12
N PRO A 33 -29.27 -3.90 19.21
CA PRO A 33 -29.77 -3.43 20.51
C PRO A 33 -28.95 -2.28 21.10
N GLU A 34 -27.62 -2.28 20.90
CA GLU A 34 -26.74 -1.18 21.36
C GLU A 34 -27.00 0.10 20.56
N LEU A 35 -27.32 -0.03 19.27
CA LEU A 35 -27.58 1.10 18.38
C LEU A 35 -28.96 1.72 18.65
N GLU A 36 -29.98 0.91 18.90
CA GLU A 36 -31.32 1.38 19.31
C GLU A 36 -31.22 2.21 20.60
N LEU A 37 -30.51 1.68 21.60
CA LEU A 37 -30.25 2.41 22.86
C LEU A 37 -29.44 3.69 22.65
N ALA A 38 -28.50 3.71 21.71
CA ALA A 38 -27.69 4.90 21.43
C ALA A 38 -28.48 6.01 20.72
N ILE A 39 -29.56 5.64 20.03
CA ILE A 39 -30.44 6.54 19.28
C ILE A 39 -31.63 7.01 20.14
N ASP A 40 -31.99 6.25 21.18
CA ASP A 40 -32.99 6.59 22.19
C ASP A 40 -32.52 7.74 23.11
N GLY A 41 -32.31 8.91 22.51
CA GLY A 41 -31.88 10.13 23.17
C GLY A 41 -32.45 11.37 22.47
N LEU A 42 -32.47 12.49 23.19
CA LEU A 42 -32.96 13.76 22.65
C LEU A 42 -31.86 14.45 21.82
N LEU A 43 -32.09 14.57 20.51
CA LEU A 43 -31.23 15.35 19.62
C LEU A 43 -31.73 16.80 19.54
N THR A 44 -31.07 17.72 20.25
CA THR A 44 -31.48 19.14 20.23
C THR A 44 -31.20 19.78 18.86
N PRO A 45 -31.92 20.86 18.48
CA PRO A 45 -31.66 21.58 17.23
C PRO A 45 -30.20 22.05 17.09
N GLU A 46 -29.56 22.45 18.18
CA GLU A 46 -28.15 22.86 18.20
C GLU A 46 -27.21 21.68 17.94
N GLN A 47 -27.52 20.50 18.50
CA GLN A 47 -26.76 19.28 18.26
C GLN A 47 -26.93 18.80 16.81
N ALA A 48 -28.16 18.80 16.28
CA ALA A 48 -28.44 18.49 14.89
C ALA A 48 -27.68 19.43 13.94
N GLY A 49 -27.63 20.74 14.26
CA GLY A 49 -26.82 21.72 13.52
C GLY A 49 -25.33 21.37 13.49
N LYS A 50 -24.75 21.00 14.64
CA LYS A 50 -23.33 20.57 14.72
C LYS A 50 -23.07 19.31 13.89
N ILE A 51 -23.95 18.32 13.96
CA ILE A 51 -23.82 17.07 13.20
C ILE A 51 -23.92 17.36 11.69
N LYS A 52 -24.83 18.25 11.26
CA LYS A 52 -24.93 18.69 9.85
C LYS A 52 -23.60 19.26 9.34
N VAL A 53 -22.97 20.14 10.11
CA VAL A 53 -21.65 20.72 9.75
C VAL A 53 -20.58 19.62 9.63
N ILE A 54 -20.48 18.72 10.60
CA ILE A 54 -19.48 17.64 10.58
C ILE A 54 -19.73 16.68 9.40
N LYS A 55 -21.00 16.36 9.13
CA LYS A 55 -21.39 15.50 8.01
C LYS A 55 -21.03 16.13 6.68
N GLN A 56 -21.33 17.41 6.48
CA GLN A 56 -20.94 18.14 5.27
C GLN A 56 -19.42 18.08 5.05
N HIS A 57 -18.63 18.31 6.10
CA HIS A 57 -17.18 18.19 6.01
C HIS A 57 -16.71 16.78 5.61
N TYR A 58 -17.37 15.74 6.14
CA TYR A 58 -17.07 14.36 5.76
C TYR A 58 -17.38 14.09 4.28
N GLU A 59 -18.54 14.54 3.80
CA GLU A 59 -18.95 14.40 2.40
C GLU A 59 -18.02 15.16 1.45
N ASP A 60 -17.62 16.38 1.81
CA ASP A 60 -16.65 17.17 1.06
C ASP A 60 -15.29 16.44 0.95
N LEU A 61 -14.84 15.78 2.04
CA LEU A 61 -13.60 15.03 2.04
C LEU A 61 -13.68 13.77 1.18
N GLU A 62 -14.79 13.03 1.21
CA GLU A 62 -14.99 11.88 0.32
C GLU A 62 -15.06 12.33 -1.14
N SER A 63 -15.73 13.45 -1.46
CA SER A 63 -15.75 14.02 -2.81
C SER A 63 -14.33 14.36 -3.29
N ARG A 64 -13.56 15.10 -2.47
CA ARG A 64 -12.18 15.47 -2.81
C ARG A 64 -11.27 14.26 -2.99
N LYS A 65 -11.49 13.20 -2.20
CA LYS A 65 -10.79 11.93 -2.36
C LYS A 65 -11.13 11.28 -3.69
N THR A 66 -12.40 11.24 -4.09
CA THR A 66 -12.82 10.72 -5.40
C THR A 66 -12.22 11.52 -6.56
N ASP A 67 -12.18 12.85 -6.46
CA ASP A 67 -11.54 13.71 -7.46
C ASP A 67 -10.05 13.37 -7.63
N LEU A 68 -9.34 13.20 -6.50
CA LEU A 68 -7.93 12.81 -6.51
C LEU A 68 -7.73 11.39 -7.05
N GLU A 69 -8.61 10.45 -6.71
CA GLU A 69 -8.59 9.08 -7.26
C GLU A 69 -8.75 9.11 -8.78
N ALA A 70 -9.65 9.93 -9.33
CA ALA A 70 -9.82 10.09 -10.77
C ALA A 70 -8.56 10.64 -11.45
N ILE A 71 -7.93 11.66 -10.86
CA ILE A 71 -6.66 12.21 -11.36
C ILE A 71 -5.56 11.14 -11.35
N ILE A 72 -5.44 10.37 -10.26
CA ILE A 72 -4.46 9.29 -10.14
C ILE A 72 -4.67 8.23 -11.21
N LEU A 73 -5.93 7.85 -11.48
CA LEU A 73 -6.25 6.85 -12.50
C LEU A 73 -5.87 7.34 -13.90
N SER A 74 -6.19 8.59 -14.25
CA SER A 74 -5.81 9.18 -15.53
C SER A 74 -4.29 9.20 -15.74
N LEU A 75 -3.51 9.57 -14.71
CA LEU A 75 -2.05 9.52 -14.77
C LEU A 75 -1.52 8.09 -14.92
N ALA A 76 -2.19 7.12 -14.30
CA ALA A 76 -1.81 5.72 -14.30
C ALA A 76 -2.04 5.00 -15.64
N GLU A 77 -2.89 5.54 -16.53
CA GLU A 77 -3.18 4.95 -17.85
C GLU A 77 -1.90 4.72 -18.67
N SER A 78 -0.96 5.66 -18.60
CA SER A 78 0.35 5.57 -19.27
C SER A 78 1.22 4.38 -18.82
N TYR A 79 0.87 3.74 -17.71
CA TYR A 79 1.58 2.60 -17.12
C TYR A 79 0.70 1.35 -16.98
N ALA A 80 -0.39 1.27 -17.74
CA ALA A 80 -1.39 0.20 -17.63
C ALA A 80 -0.77 -1.19 -17.78
N GLU A 81 0.20 -1.38 -18.69
CA GLU A 81 0.89 -2.66 -18.87
C GLU A 81 1.65 -3.09 -17.62
N GLU A 82 2.46 -2.20 -17.04
CA GLU A 82 3.22 -2.49 -15.82
C GLU A 82 2.33 -2.72 -14.61
N ILE A 83 1.24 -1.94 -14.51
CA ILE A 83 0.23 -2.11 -13.46
C ILE A 83 -0.40 -3.50 -13.58
N ASN A 84 -0.81 -3.92 -14.79
CA ASN A 84 -1.38 -5.24 -15.03
C ASN A 84 -0.40 -6.37 -14.69
N LEU A 85 0.89 -6.20 -14.99
CA LEU A 85 1.92 -7.15 -14.54
C LEU A 85 1.99 -7.23 -13.01
N ILE A 86 2.02 -6.09 -12.30
CA ILE A 86 2.07 -6.06 -10.83
C ILE A 86 0.82 -6.70 -10.22
N LEU A 87 -0.36 -6.51 -10.82
CA LEU A 87 -1.62 -7.11 -10.36
C LEU A 87 -1.60 -8.65 -10.39
N THR A 88 -0.71 -9.26 -11.17
CA THR A 88 -0.52 -10.73 -11.14
C THR A 88 0.24 -11.23 -9.92
N VAL A 89 0.93 -10.34 -9.20
CA VAL A 89 1.71 -10.69 -8.01
C VAL A 89 0.76 -10.95 -6.84
N PRO A 90 0.95 -12.05 -6.08
CA PRO A 90 0.23 -12.32 -4.85
C PRO A 90 0.22 -11.09 -3.92
N SER A 91 -0.95 -10.76 -3.36
CA SER A 91 -1.26 -9.56 -2.57
C SER A 91 -1.78 -8.34 -3.35
N PHE A 92 -1.43 -8.18 -4.62
CA PHE A 92 -1.79 -6.99 -5.40
C PHE A 92 -3.10 -7.16 -6.17
N LYS A 93 -4.23 -7.23 -5.45
CA LYS A 93 -5.56 -7.28 -6.08
C LYS A 93 -6.22 -5.92 -6.30
N ASN A 94 -5.76 -4.93 -5.56
CA ASN A 94 -6.29 -3.57 -5.62
C ASN A 94 -5.43 -2.75 -6.60
N LEU A 95 -6.10 -2.09 -7.56
CA LEU A 95 -5.49 -1.23 -8.57
C LEU A 95 -4.60 -0.14 -7.95
N PHE A 96 -5.09 0.58 -6.94
CA PHE A 96 -4.33 1.62 -6.25
C PHE A 96 -3.09 1.09 -5.54
N SER A 97 -3.08 -0.18 -5.11
CA SER A 97 -1.87 -0.79 -4.54
C SER A 97 -0.78 -0.99 -5.61
N ALA A 98 -1.16 -1.38 -6.83
CA ALA A 98 -0.22 -1.50 -7.95
C ALA A 98 0.26 -0.12 -8.43
N ILE A 99 -0.64 0.87 -8.52
CA ILE A 99 -0.28 2.27 -8.81
C ILE A 99 0.69 2.82 -7.76
N ALA A 100 0.44 2.56 -6.48
CA ALA A 100 1.34 2.95 -5.40
C ALA A 100 2.72 2.29 -5.51
N VAL A 101 2.82 1.06 -6.04
CA VAL A 101 4.14 0.48 -6.33
C VAL A 101 4.82 1.25 -7.46
N VAL A 102 4.14 1.44 -8.59
CA VAL A 102 4.69 2.17 -9.75
C VAL A 102 5.13 3.58 -9.37
N SER A 103 4.35 4.32 -8.58
CA SER A 103 4.68 5.68 -8.16
C SER A 103 5.91 5.75 -7.24
N GLN A 104 6.22 4.65 -6.54
CA GLN A 104 7.36 4.58 -5.64
C GLN A 104 8.63 4.11 -6.35
N ILE A 105 8.56 3.02 -7.12
CA ILE A 105 9.76 2.39 -7.70
C ILE A 105 10.01 2.77 -9.17
N GLY A 106 9.02 3.36 -9.83
CA GLY A 106 9.00 3.59 -11.27
C GLY A 106 8.86 2.30 -12.09
N VAL A 107 8.73 2.44 -13.41
CA VAL A 107 8.63 1.30 -14.35
C VAL A 107 9.98 0.85 -14.91
N ASN A 108 10.97 1.74 -14.95
CA ASN A 108 12.27 1.45 -15.52
C ASN A 108 13.18 0.73 -14.51
N MET A 109 13.24 -0.61 -14.59
CA MET A 109 14.11 -1.40 -13.73
C MET A 109 15.62 -1.25 -14.01
N GLY A 110 16.00 -0.60 -15.12
CA GLY A 110 17.40 -0.31 -15.45
C GLY A 110 18.08 0.64 -14.46
N VAL A 111 17.31 1.41 -13.70
CA VAL A 111 17.85 2.24 -12.60
C VAL A 111 18.44 1.36 -11.50
N PHE A 112 17.88 0.17 -11.25
CA PHE A 112 18.40 -0.78 -10.27
C PHE A 112 19.22 -1.88 -10.97
N PRO A 113 20.56 -1.94 -10.78
CA PRO A 113 21.36 -2.97 -11.47
C PRO A 113 20.94 -4.40 -11.10
N THR A 114 20.38 -4.58 -9.90
CA THR A 114 19.88 -5.87 -9.42
C THR A 114 18.63 -5.67 -8.55
N ALA A 115 17.80 -6.72 -8.42
CA ALA A 115 16.67 -6.75 -7.49
C ALA A 115 17.11 -6.44 -6.03
N LYS A 116 18.34 -6.81 -5.64
CA LYS A 116 18.89 -6.52 -4.31
C LYS A 116 19.06 -5.02 -4.07
N HIS A 117 19.40 -4.27 -5.12
CA HIS A 117 19.50 -2.81 -5.05
C HIS A 117 18.14 -2.16 -4.79
N LEU A 118 17.09 -2.64 -5.48
CA LEU A 118 15.72 -2.21 -5.22
C LEU A 118 15.30 -2.53 -3.77
N CYS A 119 15.57 -3.73 -3.27
CA CYS A 119 15.23 -4.10 -1.88
C CYS A 119 16.02 -3.31 -0.83
N SER A 120 17.26 -2.93 -1.12
CA SER A 120 18.04 -2.04 -0.25
C SER A 120 17.46 -0.62 -0.27
N TRP A 121 17.09 -0.12 -1.45
CA TRP A 121 16.48 1.18 -1.62
C TRP A 121 15.13 1.28 -0.86
N ALA A 122 14.28 0.25 -0.96
CA ALA A 122 13.01 0.14 -0.23
C ALA A 122 13.16 -0.11 1.29
N GLY A 123 14.39 -0.25 1.81
CA GLY A 123 14.67 -0.45 3.24
C GLY A 123 14.23 -1.81 3.79
N LEU A 124 14.15 -2.82 2.93
CA LEU A 124 13.82 -4.21 3.28
C LEU A 124 15.08 -5.07 3.54
N THR A 125 16.26 -4.47 3.48
CA THR A 125 17.55 -5.14 3.69
C THR A 125 18.29 -4.51 4.88
N PRO A 126 18.92 -5.31 5.76
CA PRO A 126 19.83 -4.78 6.77
C PRO A 126 20.99 -4.02 6.10
N PRO A 127 21.40 -2.87 6.63
CA PRO A 127 22.53 -2.11 6.13
C PRO A 127 23.80 -2.93 6.32
N ASN A 128 24.67 -2.92 5.31
CA ASN A 128 26.00 -3.48 5.44
C ASN A 128 26.91 -2.51 6.19
N ASN A 129 26.69 -2.38 7.51
CA ASN A 129 27.40 -1.44 8.36
C ASN A 129 28.63 -2.12 8.97
N GLU A 130 29.64 -2.36 8.14
CA GLU A 130 30.94 -2.89 8.57
C GLU A 130 31.99 -1.78 8.51
N SER A 131 32.78 -1.63 9.57
CA SER A 131 33.98 -0.78 9.57
C SER A 131 35.11 -1.51 10.28
N ALA A 132 36.30 -1.50 9.69
CA ALA A 132 37.48 -2.18 10.24
C ALA A 132 37.22 -3.64 10.64
N GLY A 133 36.50 -4.39 9.79
CA GLY A 133 36.18 -5.81 10.03
C GLY A 133 35.10 -6.08 11.09
N LYS A 134 34.59 -5.06 11.80
CA LYS A 134 33.54 -5.21 12.80
C LYS A 134 32.16 -4.94 12.19
N LYS A 135 31.25 -5.91 12.32
CA LYS A 135 29.82 -5.79 12.00
C LYS A 135 29.12 -4.92 13.04
N LYS A 136 28.58 -3.78 12.62
CA LYS A 136 27.69 -2.93 13.43
C LYS A 136 26.24 -3.44 13.32
N SER A 137 25.27 -2.63 13.77
CA SER A 137 23.84 -2.96 13.83
C SER A 137 23.28 -3.62 12.56
N VAL A 138 22.54 -4.72 12.76
CA VAL A 138 21.82 -5.49 11.72
C VAL A 138 20.36 -5.02 11.57
N ARG A 139 19.98 -3.90 12.18
CA ARG A 139 18.62 -3.35 12.05
C ARG A 139 18.37 -2.89 10.62
N ILE A 140 17.23 -3.27 10.05
CA ILE A 140 16.81 -2.85 8.70
C ILE A 140 16.88 -1.33 8.53
N SER A 141 17.28 -0.89 7.34
CA SER A 141 17.41 0.54 7.04
C SER A 141 16.08 1.28 7.10
N ILE A 142 16.16 2.58 7.38
CA ILE A 142 15.02 3.48 7.34
C ILE A 142 14.68 3.70 5.86
N ALA A 143 13.43 3.40 5.51
CA ALA A 143 12.86 3.72 4.22
C ALA A 143 12.02 4.99 4.33
N ASP A 144 11.53 5.48 3.20
CA ASP A 144 10.49 6.50 3.21
C ASP A 144 9.29 6.02 4.05
N CYS A 145 8.60 6.95 4.70
CA CYS A 145 7.51 6.63 5.64
C CYS A 145 6.34 5.91 4.95
N TYR A 146 6.19 6.04 3.63
CA TYR A 146 5.10 5.42 2.88
C TYR A 146 5.44 4.04 2.31
N ILE A 147 6.67 3.85 1.81
CA ILE A 147 7.01 2.65 1.03
C ILE A 147 7.09 1.38 1.88
N LYS A 148 7.68 1.48 3.07
CA LYS A 148 7.90 0.30 3.92
C LYS A 148 6.61 -0.21 4.56
N PRO A 149 5.70 0.65 5.07
CA PRO A 149 4.38 0.20 5.49
C PRO A 149 3.59 -0.49 4.38
N LEU A 150 3.62 0.04 3.14
CA LEU A 150 2.97 -0.61 1.99
C LEU A 150 3.44 -2.05 1.82
N TRP A 151 4.76 -2.28 1.77
CA TRP A 151 5.30 -3.64 1.62
C TRP A 151 4.97 -4.56 2.80
N VAL A 152 4.97 -4.03 4.03
CA VAL A 152 4.59 -4.79 5.23
C VAL A 152 3.11 -5.16 5.19
N GLN A 153 2.23 -4.27 4.74
CA GLN A 153 0.80 -4.55 4.57
C GLN A 153 0.58 -5.63 3.52
N CYS A 154 1.20 -5.51 2.34
CA CYS A 154 1.10 -6.53 1.30
C CYS A 154 1.60 -7.90 1.79
N ALA A 155 2.75 -7.92 2.47
CA ALA A 155 3.28 -9.16 3.04
C ALA A 155 2.36 -9.74 4.13
N THR A 156 1.74 -8.91 4.96
CA THR A 156 0.80 -9.37 6.00
C THR A 156 -0.49 -9.91 5.41
N ALA A 157 -1.00 -9.30 4.34
CA ALA A 157 -2.19 -9.76 3.64
C ALA A 157 -1.97 -11.12 2.99
N VAL A 158 -0.84 -11.31 2.29
CA VAL A 158 -0.56 -12.56 1.56
C VAL A 158 -0.35 -13.75 2.50
N VAL A 159 0.29 -13.57 3.65
CA VAL A 159 0.53 -14.68 4.59
C VAL A 159 -0.73 -15.14 5.33
N LYS A 160 -1.77 -14.30 5.36
CA LYS A 160 -3.10 -14.64 5.89
C LYS A 160 -4.00 -15.30 4.85
N SER A 161 -3.69 -15.15 3.56
CA SER A 161 -4.47 -15.71 2.46
C SER A 161 -4.21 -17.20 2.30
N GLU A 162 -5.26 -17.99 2.11
CA GLU A 162 -5.18 -19.43 1.80
C GLU A 162 -4.85 -19.70 0.33
N LYS A 163 -5.03 -18.71 -0.55
CA LYS A 163 -4.81 -18.82 -2.01
C LYS A 163 -3.34 -19.00 -2.42
N HIS A 164 -2.39 -18.75 -1.52
CA HIS A 164 -0.95 -18.79 -1.79
C HIS A 164 -0.23 -19.64 -0.74
N PRO A 165 -0.50 -20.95 -0.69
CA PRO A 165 0.06 -21.85 0.33
C PRO A 165 1.59 -21.87 0.29
N GLU A 166 2.21 -21.68 -0.86
CA GLU A 166 3.66 -21.59 -1.05
C GLU A 166 4.28 -20.42 -0.26
N ILE A 167 3.64 -19.25 -0.30
CA ILE A 167 4.10 -18.05 0.43
C ILE A 167 3.86 -18.22 1.93
N ARG A 168 2.69 -18.76 2.30
CA ARG A 168 2.33 -19.03 3.69
C ARG A 168 3.29 -20.04 4.33
N ASN A 169 3.63 -21.12 3.63
CA ASN A 169 4.57 -22.14 4.10
C ASN A 169 5.97 -21.55 4.32
N ARG A 170 6.47 -20.75 3.36
CA ARG A 170 7.74 -20.03 3.51
C ARG A 170 7.71 -19.08 4.71
N TYR A 171 6.62 -18.36 4.93
CA TYR A 171 6.43 -17.51 6.11
C TYR A 171 6.49 -18.33 7.41
N LEU A 172 5.80 -19.46 7.49
CA LEU A 172 5.80 -20.31 8.69
C LEU A 172 7.18 -20.86 9.02
N GLN A 173 7.96 -21.27 8.02
CA GLN A 173 9.36 -21.69 8.20
C GLN A 173 10.22 -20.55 8.77
N LEU A 174 10.05 -19.33 8.25
CA LEU A 174 10.80 -18.14 8.69
C LEU A 174 10.31 -17.60 10.05
N LYS A 175 9.03 -17.79 10.38
CA LYS A 175 8.40 -17.31 11.62
C LYS A 175 9.10 -17.84 12.87
N ARG A 176 9.74 -19.01 12.78
CA ARG A 176 10.62 -19.58 13.83
C ARG A 176 11.72 -18.61 14.30
N ARG A 177 12.14 -17.67 13.45
CA ARG A 177 13.17 -16.65 13.73
C ARG A 177 12.58 -15.29 14.14
N GLY A 178 11.26 -15.20 14.31
CA GLY A 178 10.50 -14.02 14.72
C GLY A 178 9.53 -13.49 13.66
N HIS A 179 8.31 -13.14 14.08
CA HIS A 179 7.23 -12.67 13.20
C HIS A 179 7.64 -11.48 12.31
N LYS A 180 8.17 -10.41 12.91
CA LYS A 180 8.57 -9.20 12.17
C LYS A 180 9.63 -9.49 11.11
N ARG A 181 10.58 -10.39 11.41
CA ARG A 181 11.63 -10.81 10.47
C ARG A 181 11.05 -11.60 9.30
N ALA A 182 10.10 -12.49 9.58
CA ALA A 182 9.42 -13.27 8.54
C ALA A 182 8.62 -12.37 7.59
N ILE A 183 7.87 -11.39 8.11
CA ILE A 183 7.12 -10.43 7.26
C ILE A 183 8.05 -9.64 6.34
N ILE A 184 9.16 -9.12 6.86
CA ILE A 184 10.14 -8.39 6.02
C ILE A 184 10.76 -9.29 4.95
N ALA A 185 11.00 -10.56 5.25
CA ALA A 185 11.52 -11.51 4.27
C ALA A 185 10.50 -11.80 3.15
N ILE A 186 9.21 -11.92 3.47
CA ILE A 186 8.14 -12.06 2.48
C ILE A 186 7.98 -10.78 1.66
N ALA A 187 7.99 -9.60 2.30
CA ALA A 187 7.98 -8.31 1.61
C ALA A 187 9.13 -8.20 0.59
N ARG A 188 10.35 -8.58 1.00
CA ARG A 188 11.51 -8.61 0.12
C ARG A 188 11.31 -9.57 -1.05
N MET A 189 10.79 -10.76 -0.80
CA MET A 189 10.49 -11.74 -1.85
C MET A 189 9.51 -11.19 -2.89
N LEU A 190 8.41 -10.56 -2.45
CA LEU A 190 7.43 -9.94 -3.34
C LEU A 190 8.06 -8.81 -4.17
N LEU A 191 8.85 -7.94 -3.55
CA LEU A 191 9.52 -6.85 -4.25
C LEU A 191 10.54 -7.35 -5.29
N MET A 192 11.25 -8.44 -5.00
CA MET A 192 12.14 -9.06 -5.97
C MET A 192 11.36 -9.66 -7.16
N ALA A 193 10.20 -10.27 -6.90
CA ALA A 193 9.33 -10.75 -7.97
C ALA A 193 8.89 -9.58 -8.87
N ILE A 194 8.45 -8.46 -8.27
CA ILE A 194 8.08 -7.23 -9.00
C ILE A 194 9.23 -6.71 -9.88
N TYR A 195 10.46 -6.71 -9.37
CA TYR A 195 11.62 -6.33 -10.18
C TYR A 195 11.76 -7.19 -11.44
N HIS A 196 11.63 -8.52 -11.31
CA HIS A 196 11.82 -9.44 -12.43
C HIS A 196 10.68 -9.38 -13.46
N ILE A 197 9.42 -9.28 -13.02
CA ILE A 197 8.29 -9.13 -13.95
C ILE A 197 8.36 -7.81 -14.72
N LEU A 198 8.76 -6.71 -14.08
CA LEU A 198 8.88 -5.40 -14.75
C LEU A 198 10.09 -5.36 -15.69
N LYS A 199 11.21 -5.96 -15.28
CA LYS A 199 12.42 -6.02 -16.11
C LYS A 199 12.24 -6.90 -17.35
N ASN A 200 11.56 -8.04 -17.21
CA ASN A 200 11.42 -9.02 -18.27
C ASN A 200 10.08 -8.91 -19.02
N LYS A 201 9.15 -8.06 -18.54
CA LYS A 201 7.79 -7.90 -19.08
C LYS A 201 7.02 -9.23 -19.16
N VAL A 202 7.12 -10.05 -18.11
CA VAL A 202 6.45 -11.35 -18.00
C VAL A 202 5.51 -11.39 -16.81
N LEU A 203 4.43 -12.18 -16.92
CA LEU A 203 3.49 -12.40 -15.82
C LEU A 203 4.18 -13.07 -14.62
N TYR A 204 3.64 -12.84 -13.42
CA TYR A 204 4.15 -13.48 -12.21
C TYR A 204 4.04 -15.01 -12.32
N ASN A 205 5.16 -15.69 -12.09
CA ASN A 205 5.22 -17.14 -11.96
C ASN A 205 5.79 -17.50 -10.57
N PRO A 206 5.06 -18.28 -9.74
CA PRO A 206 5.54 -18.73 -8.44
C PRO A 206 6.90 -19.44 -8.47
N ASP A 207 7.20 -20.20 -9.54
CA ASP A 207 8.42 -20.99 -9.64
C ASP A 207 9.67 -20.12 -9.84
N LEU A 208 9.53 -18.93 -10.45
CA LEU A 208 10.62 -17.95 -10.55
C LEU A 208 11.08 -17.46 -9.17
N THR A 209 10.18 -17.45 -8.17
CA THR A 209 10.51 -17.02 -6.80
C THR A 209 11.11 -18.12 -5.92
N ARG A 210 11.14 -19.36 -6.44
CA ARG A 210 11.60 -20.58 -5.75
C ARG A 210 13.11 -20.78 -5.85
N ASN A 211 13.80 -20.06 -6.75
CA ASN A 211 15.22 -20.25 -6.99
C ASN A 211 16.08 -19.90 -5.75
N PRO A 212 16.92 -20.81 -5.22
CA PRO A 212 17.73 -20.57 -4.02
C PRO A 212 18.77 -19.44 -4.15
N MET A 213 19.06 -18.92 -5.35
CA MET A 213 19.84 -17.67 -5.51
C MET A 213 19.23 -16.45 -4.79
N PHE A 214 17.94 -16.51 -4.44
CA PHE A 214 17.22 -15.48 -3.69
C PHE A 214 17.46 -15.52 -2.17
N VAL A 215 18.00 -16.61 -1.63
CA VAL A 215 18.04 -16.87 -0.17
C VAL A 215 19.37 -16.49 0.47
N GLN A 216 20.51 -16.51 -0.22
CA GLN A 216 21.79 -16.19 0.40
C GLN A 216 22.73 -15.48 -0.58
N GLN A 217 23.01 -14.21 -0.31
CA GLN A 217 24.32 -13.56 -0.52
C GLN A 217 24.15 -12.07 -0.23
N THR A 218 24.72 -11.64 0.89
CA THR A 218 24.91 -10.25 1.30
C THR A 218 25.79 -9.57 0.26
N VAL A 219 25.21 -8.82 -0.68
CA VAL A 219 26.02 -8.01 -1.60
C VAL A 219 26.48 -6.78 -0.83
N LYS A 220 27.81 -6.59 -0.74
CA LYS A 220 28.47 -5.37 -0.28
C LYS A 220 28.10 -4.22 -1.20
N SER A 221 26.95 -3.58 -0.98
CA SER A 221 26.59 -2.41 -1.79
C SER A 221 26.02 -1.30 -0.91
N ARG A 222 26.75 -0.20 -0.85
CA ARG A 222 26.39 1.01 -0.10
C ARG A 222 25.70 1.95 -1.09
N TRP A 223 24.38 1.93 -1.14
CA TRP A 223 23.59 2.82 -1.98
C TRP A 223 23.15 4.05 -1.20
N ASN A 224 23.64 5.22 -1.60
CA ASN A 224 23.34 6.48 -0.95
C ASN A 224 22.05 7.10 -1.53
N LYS A 225 20.94 7.03 -0.79
CA LYS A 225 19.61 7.50 -1.22
C LYS A 225 19.60 8.98 -1.64
N ARG A 226 20.46 9.81 -1.06
CA ARG A 226 20.53 11.27 -1.32
C ARG A 226 20.98 11.61 -2.74
N PHE A 227 21.84 10.78 -3.32
CA PHE A 227 22.31 10.93 -4.71
C PHE A 227 21.23 10.54 -5.74
N TYR A 228 20.27 9.71 -5.34
CA TYR A 228 19.32 9.07 -6.24
C TYR A 228 18.10 9.94 -6.55
N TRP A 229 17.58 10.65 -5.55
CA TRP A 229 16.51 11.64 -5.74
C TRP A 229 16.92 12.75 -6.70
N HIS A 230 18.20 13.12 -6.71
CA HIS A 230 18.72 14.12 -7.65
C HIS A 230 18.73 13.58 -9.09
N LYS A 231 19.11 12.30 -9.29
CA LYS A 231 19.16 11.67 -10.62
C LYS A 231 17.78 11.38 -11.21
N LEU A 232 16.86 10.80 -10.43
CA LEU A 232 15.50 10.47 -10.87
C LEU A 232 14.66 11.73 -11.16
N ARG A 233 14.75 12.76 -10.30
CA ARG A 233 14.04 14.02 -10.51
C ARG A 233 14.50 14.73 -11.78
N VAL A 234 15.80 14.69 -12.10
CA VAL A 234 16.35 15.28 -13.33
C VAL A 234 15.92 14.51 -14.59
N THR A 235 15.79 13.19 -14.54
CA THR A 235 15.30 12.40 -15.69
C THR A 235 13.78 12.47 -15.89
N GLU A 236 12.99 12.52 -14.82
CA GLU A 236 11.52 12.66 -14.92
C GLU A 236 11.11 14.08 -15.34
N LEU A 237 11.79 15.12 -14.83
CA LEU A 237 11.56 16.52 -15.26
C LEU A 237 11.92 16.75 -16.73
N ARG A 238 12.88 16.00 -17.28
CA ARG A 238 13.25 16.09 -18.70
C ARG A 238 12.22 15.44 -19.64
N ARG A 239 11.41 14.49 -19.16
CA ARG A 239 10.30 13.91 -19.94
C ARG A 239 9.05 14.79 -19.99
N LEU A 240 8.83 15.61 -18.96
CA LEU A 240 7.68 16.51 -18.85
C LEU A 240 7.87 17.86 -19.55
N GLN A 241 8.99 18.07 -20.25
CA GLN A 241 9.23 19.22 -21.11
C GLN A 241 9.35 18.71 -22.56
N PRO A 242 8.25 18.57 -23.32
CA PRO A 242 8.38 18.40 -24.76
C PRO A 242 9.10 19.64 -25.32
N ASN A 243 10.14 19.41 -26.12
CA ASN A 243 11.00 20.42 -26.73
C ASN A 243 10.24 21.69 -27.16
N SER A 244 10.30 22.74 -26.34
CA SER A 244 10.10 24.11 -26.81
C SER A 244 11.41 24.57 -27.42
N HIS A 245 11.57 24.34 -28.73
CA HIS A 245 12.51 25.15 -29.52
C HIS A 245 11.79 26.46 -29.86
N PRO A 246 12.28 27.63 -29.38
CA PRO A 246 11.92 28.88 -30.01
C PRO A 246 12.72 29.04 -31.33
N PRO A 247 12.17 29.79 -32.30
CA PRO A 247 12.73 29.96 -33.65
C PRO A 247 14.09 30.69 -33.66
#